data_AF-A0A067CS19-F1
#
_entry.id   AF-A0A067CS19-F1
#
_cell.length_a   1.000
_cell.length_b   1.000
_cell.length_c   1.000
_cell.angle_alpha   90.00
_cell.angle_beta   90.00
_cell.angle_gamma   90.00
#
_symmetry.space_group_name_H-M   'P 1'
#
loop_
_entity.id
_entity.type
_entity.pdbx_description
1 polymer ?
#
loop_
_entity_poly.entity_id
_entity_poly.type
_entity_poly.pdbx_seq_one_letter_code
_entity_poly.pdbx_strand_id
1 'polypeptide(L)'
;MSTTASAPSQLFCEFANVTFPSTVDNGAYRVSVKTDKTQTKMVLWLESKKTKLQWQCAIDDFSKHMETTYALPNAVVLAAIKNGLAAIDGAASKMVDAATKPSVAPASTINLCAKKASLALALEIKMSPEWTAGYRFEMTSIEVKVVDILEARIRDLEEAKAAPRMGFCTLTTTACYATNTFTPCTWTASTASTLLRVEKNTNIIVLQPGLYHVHCNLTLASVPSASLTLRINDAAAKTSSYSGHASYITSKQLDLVHVTYLDAGASLTLCASMNQGSANGSMTIILLDRGTA
;
A
#
# COMPACT_ATOMS: atom_id res chain seq x y z
N MET A 1 31.30 -26.95 -35.19
CA MET A 1 31.47 -25.89 -34.19
C MET A 1 30.15 -25.77 -33.45
N SER A 2 30.11 -26.22 -32.19
CA SER A 2 28.88 -26.25 -31.39
C SER A 2 28.70 -24.89 -30.71
N THR A 3 27.81 -24.07 -31.22
CA THR A 3 27.44 -22.79 -30.63
C THR A 3 26.62 -23.07 -29.37
N THR A 4 27.23 -22.92 -28.20
CA THR A 4 26.54 -22.94 -26.91
C THR A 4 25.59 -21.75 -26.86
N ALA A 5 24.31 -21.98 -27.14
CA ALA A 5 23.27 -20.97 -27.00
C ALA A 5 23.15 -20.59 -25.52
N SER A 6 23.46 -19.33 -25.21
CA SER A 6 23.35 -18.79 -23.84
C SER A 6 21.88 -18.81 -23.40
N ALA A 7 21.60 -19.37 -22.23
CA ALA A 7 20.27 -19.32 -21.63
C ALA A 7 19.88 -17.85 -21.31
N PRO A 8 18.58 -17.48 -21.41
CA PRO A 8 18.09 -16.16 -21.02
C PRO A 8 18.42 -15.86 -19.56
N SER A 9 19.15 -14.77 -19.32
CA SER A 9 19.60 -14.37 -17.98
C SER A 9 19.30 -12.91 -17.64
N GLN A 10 18.96 -12.08 -18.63
CA GLN A 10 18.69 -10.67 -18.42
C GLN A 10 17.26 -10.49 -17.90
N LEU A 11 17.12 -9.91 -16.70
CA LEU A 11 15.82 -9.56 -16.15
C LEU A 11 15.15 -8.48 -17.02
N PHE A 12 13.96 -8.78 -17.54
CA PHE A 12 13.17 -7.86 -18.35
C PHE A 12 12.13 -7.12 -17.50
N CYS A 13 11.39 -7.86 -16.67
CA CYS A 13 10.51 -7.30 -15.65
C CYS A 13 10.27 -8.31 -14.52
N GLU A 14 9.93 -7.79 -13.35
CA GLU A 14 9.54 -8.56 -12.17
C GLU A 14 8.37 -7.85 -11.49
N PHE A 15 7.39 -8.62 -11.04
CA PHE A 15 6.22 -8.13 -10.32
C PHE A 15 5.98 -9.02 -9.10
N ALA A 16 5.83 -8.40 -7.93
CA ALA A 16 5.78 -9.11 -6.66
C ALA A 16 4.36 -9.52 -6.24
N ASN A 17 3.31 -8.90 -6.77
CA ASN A 17 1.93 -9.05 -6.29
C ASN A 17 0.90 -9.09 -7.42
N VAL A 18 1.14 -9.92 -8.43
CA VAL A 18 0.22 -10.10 -9.57
C VAL A 18 -0.99 -10.91 -9.14
N THR A 19 -2.20 -10.40 -9.39
CA THR A 19 -3.44 -11.14 -9.14
C THR A 19 -4.18 -11.35 -10.45
N PHE A 20 -4.18 -12.58 -10.96
CA PHE A 20 -4.83 -12.88 -12.23
C PHE A 20 -6.37 -12.90 -12.08
N PRO A 21 -7.13 -12.40 -13.08
CA PRO A 21 -8.60 -12.41 -13.03
C PRO A 21 -9.24 -13.80 -12.98
N SER A 22 -8.50 -14.86 -13.26
CA SER A 22 -8.99 -16.25 -13.26
C SER A 22 -9.55 -16.68 -11.91
N THR A 23 -10.47 -17.65 -11.93
CA THR A 23 -11.02 -18.34 -10.75
C THR A 23 -10.06 -19.34 -10.10
N VAL A 24 -8.79 -19.39 -10.54
CA VAL A 24 -7.76 -20.21 -9.91
C VAL A 24 -7.42 -19.58 -8.56
N ASP A 25 -8.06 -20.06 -7.48
CA ASP A 25 -7.91 -19.53 -6.12
C ASP A 25 -6.52 -19.85 -5.52
N ASN A 26 -5.51 -19.13 -6.00
CA ASN A 26 -4.15 -19.25 -5.51
C ASN A 26 -3.56 -17.92 -5.02
N GLY A 27 -4.41 -16.89 -4.89
CA GLY A 27 -4.04 -15.56 -4.40
C GLY A 27 -3.08 -14.82 -5.32
N ALA A 28 -2.19 -14.02 -4.71
CA ALA A 28 -1.18 -13.26 -5.43
C ALA A 28 0.00 -14.14 -5.87
N TYR A 29 0.60 -13.77 -6.99
CA TYR A 29 1.75 -14.42 -7.59
C TYR A 29 2.93 -13.45 -7.68
N ARG A 30 4.14 -14.00 -7.55
CA ARG A 30 5.38 -13.35 -8.00
C ARG A 30 5.67 -13.82 -9.42
N VAL A 31 6.00 -12.89 -10.31
CA VAL A 31 6.25 -13.15 -11.72
C VAL A 31 7.58 -12.54 -12.11
N SER A 32 8.44 -13.32 -12.76
CA SER A 32 9.70 -12.84 -13.33
C SER A 32 9.76 -13.20 -14.81
N VAL A 33 10.14 -12.24 -15.63
CA VAL A 33 10.39 -12.42 -17.07
C VAL A 33 11.86 -12.15 -17.34
N LYS A 34 12.57 -13.15 -17.86
CA LYS A 34 13.97 -13.04 -18.29
C LYS A 34 14.07 -13.22 -19.79
N THR A 35 14.97 -12.49 -20.44
CA THR A 35 15.20 -12.54 -21.89
C THR A 35 16.69 -12.70 -22.22
N ASP A 36 16.99 -13.04 -23.45
CA ASP A 36 18.31 -12.84 -24.04
C ASP A 36 18.47 -11.38 -24.51
N LYS A 37 19.71 -10.98 -24.83
CA LYS A 37 20.03 -9.59 -25.24
C LYS A 37 19.24 -9.14 -26.48
N THR A 38 18.93 -10.08 -27.36
CA THR A 38 18.21 -9.87 -28.61
C THR A 38 16.69 -9.96 -28.47
N GLN A 39 16.18 -10.29 -27.28
CA GLN A 39 14.74 -10.47 -27.00
C GLN A 39 14.08 -11.49 -27.93
N THR A 40 14.85 -12.49 -28.33
CA THR A 40 14.41 -13.61 -29.17
C THR A 40 14.00 -14.82 -28.35
N LYS A 41 14.53 -14.92 -27.13
CA LYS A 41 14.22 -15.99 -26.18
C LYS A 41 13.74 -15.41 -24.86
N MET A 42 12.84 -16.12 -24.20
CA MET A 42 12.27 -15.70 -22.93
C MET A 42 12.13 -16.88 -21.97
N VAL A 43 12.35 -16.63 -20.68
CA VAL A 43 11.93 -17.51 -19.60
C VAL A 43 10.94 -16.73 -18.73
N LEU A 44 9.71 -17.23 -18.69
CA LEU A 44 8.65 -16.74 -17.82
C LEU A 44 8.56 -17.67 -16.61
N TRP A 45 8.65 -17.10 -15.41
CA TRP A 45 8.58 -17.83 -14.15
C TRP A 45 7.49 -17.24 -13.25
N LEU A 46 6.75 -18.11 -12.57
CA LEU A 46 5.74 -17.76 -11.59
C LEU A 46 5.90 -18.54 -10.29
N GLU A 47 5.67 -17.86 -9.17
CA GLU A 47 5.52 -18.45 -7.84
C GLU A 47 4.18 -18.02 -7.24
N SER A 48 3.38 -18.97 -6.76
CA SER A 48 2.22 -18.64 -5.92
C SER A 48 2.71 -18.22 -4.53
N LYS A 49 2.33 -17.03 -4.04
CA LYS A 49 2.69 -16.61 -2.68
C LYS A 49 1.96 -17.44 -1.61
N LYS A 50 0.78 -17.99 -1.94
CA LYS A 50 -0.05 -18.83 -1.05
C LYS A 50 0.53 -20.24 -0.89
N THR A 51 0.75 -20.94 -2.00
CA THR A 51 1.15 -22.37 -1.98
C THR A 51 2.65 -22.59 -2.13
N LYS A 52 3.40 -21.57 -2.57
CA LYS A 52 4.84 -21.64 -2.89
C LYS A 52 5.20 -22.60 -4.02
N LEU A 53 4.20 -23.11 -4.74
CA LEU A 53 4.40 -23.83 -5.99
C LEU A 53 4.94 -22.87 -7.05
N GLN A 54 5.81 -23.40 -7.90
CA GLN A 54 6.50 -22.65 -8.94
C GLN A 54 6.28 -23.28 -10.31
N TRP A 55 6.21 -22.44 -11.33
CA TRP A 55 6.06 -22.85 -12.72
C TRP A 55 6.96 -22.03 -13.63
N GLN A 56 7.40 -22.64 -14.72
CA GLN A 56 8.16 -21.94 -15.76
C GLN A 56 7.71 -22.29 -17.17
N CYS A 57 7.88 -21.34 -18.08
CA CYS A 57 7.78 -21.53 -19.51
C CYS A 57 9.05 -20.95 -20.16
N ALA A 58 9.83 -21.81 -20.83
CA ALA A 58 10.97 -21.40 -21.65
C ALA A 58 10.51 -21.31 -23.11
N ILE A 59 10.75 -20.17 -23.73
CA ILE A 59 10.27 -19.82 -25.06
C ILE A 59 11.47 -19.51 -25.94
N ASP A 60 11.70 -20.38 -26.92
CA ASP A 60 12.73 -20.20 -27.95
C ASP A 60 12.17 -19.58 -29.24
N ASP A 61 10.84 -19.63 -29.42
CA ASP A 61 10.13 -19.10 -30.58
C ASP A 61 8.69 -18.77 -30.19
N PHE A 62 8.35 -17.48 -30.15
CA PHE A 62 7.03 -16.98 -29.77
C PHE A 62 5.91 -17.46 -30.71
N SER A 63 6.25 -17.80 -31.96
CA SER A 63 5.27 -18.21 -32.98
C SER A 63 4.63 -19.55 -32.63
N LYS A 64 5.35 -20.41 -31.89
CA LYS A 64 4.85 -21.72 -31.42
C LYS A 64 3.79 -21.60 -30.32
N HIS A 65 3.65 -20.42 -29.74
CA HIS A 65 2.71 -20.14 -28.65
C HIS A 65 1.49 -19.34 -29.12
N MET A 66 1.36 -19.09 -30.42
CA MET A 66 0.23 -18.34 -30.97
C MET A 66 -1.05 -19.18 -30.99
N GLU A 67 -2.17 -18.55 -30.65
CA GLU A 67 -3.52 -19.09 -30.84
C GLU A 67 -4.19 -18.50 -32.10
N THR A 68 -3.60 -17.46 -32.68
CA THR A 68 -4.09 -16.77 -33.88
C THR A 68 -3.15 -16.98 -35.06
N THR A 69 -3.59 -16.63 -36.28
CA THR A 69 -2.85 -16.89 -37.52
C THR A 69 -1.69 -15.93 -37.81
N TYR A 70 -1.56 -14.82 -37.08
CA TYR A 70 -0.58 -13.76 -37.37
C TYR A 70 0.42 -13.60 -36.24
N ALA A 71 1.71 -13.67 -36.57
CA ALA A 71 2.78 -13.50 -35.62
C ALA A 71 3.09 -12.02 -35.42
N LEU A 72 2.99 -11.55 -34.18
CA LEU A 72 3.48 -10.23 -33.81
C LEU A 72 4.99 -10.26 -33.56
N PRO A 73 5.69 -9.14 -33.77
CA PRO A 73 7.10 -9.02 -33.40
C PRO A 73 7.31 -9.34 -31.91
N ASN A 74 8.37 -10.07 -31.57
CA ASN A 74 8.66 -10.48 -30.19
C ASN A 74 8.66 -9.30 -29.20
N ALA A 75 9.19 -8.15 -29.62
CA ALA A 75 9.19 -6.93 -28.81
C ALA A 75 7.77 -6.46 -28.43
N VAL A 76 6.79 -6.62 -29.34
CA VAL A 76 5.37 -6.30 -29.08
C VAL A 76 4.78 -7.28 -28.08
N VAL A 77 5.06 -8.57 -28.23
CA VAL A 77 4.59 -9.61 -27.30
C VAL A 77 5.17 -9.39 -25.90
N LEU A 78 6.48 -9.10 -25.79
CA LEU A 78 7.15 -8.81 -24.53
C LEU A 78 6.60 -7.55 -23.86
N ALA A 79 6.39 -6.48 -24.63
CA ALA A 79 5.78 -5.25 -24.12
C ALA A 79 4.36 -5.50 -23.61
N ALA A 80 3.56 -6.29 -24.34
CA ALA A 80 2.21 -6.67 -23.92
C ALA A 80 2.22 -7.54 -22.65
N ILE A 81 3.17 -8.48 -22.50
CA ILE A 81 3.34 -9.25 -21.26
C ILE A 81 3.63 -8.31 -20.09
N LYS A 82 4.60 -7.42 -20.24
CA LYS A 82 4.96 -6.46 -19.19
C LYS A 82 3.79 -5.56 -18.80
N ASN A 83 3.11 -4.98 -19.79
CA ASN A 83 2.00 -4.06 -19.54
C ASN A 83 0.78 -4.77 -18.94
N GLY A 84 0.44 -5.96 -19.45
CA GLY A 84 -0.63 -6.77 -18.90
C GLY A 84 -0.37 -7.17 -17.45
N LEU A 85 0.85 -7.60 -17.12
CA LEU A 85 1.25 -7.94 -15.74
C LEU A 85 1.23 -6.71 -14.83
N ALA A 86 1.73 -5.57 -15.30
CA ALA A 86 1.70 -4.31 -14.55
C ALA A 86 0.28 -3.85 -14.22
N ALA A 87 -0.67 -4.04 -15.15
CA ALA A 87 -2.07 -3.64 -14.95
C ALA A 87 -2.79 -4.46 -13.86
N ILE A 88 -2.32 -5.67 -13.58
CA ILE A 88 -2.89 -6.58 -12.57
C ILE A 88 -1.98 -6.77 -11.35
N ASP A 89 -0.93 -5.96 -11.23
CA ASP A 89 -0.07 -5.93 -10.05
C ASP A 89 -0.72 -5.07 -8.95
N GLY A 90 -0.94 -5.67 -7.78
CA GLY A 90 -1.64 -5.04 -6.66
C GLY A 90 -0.92 -3.85 -6.02
N ALA A 91 0.35 -3.61 -6.36
CA ALA A 91 1.08 -2.40 -5.96
C ALA A 91 0.81 -1.23 -6.92
N ALA A 92 0.69 -1.49 -8.23
CA ALA A 92 0.38 -0.49 -9.25
C ALA A 92 -1.06 0.03 -9.16
N SER A 93 -2.01 -0.77 -8.65
CA SER A 93 -3.41 -0.35 -8.47
C SER A 93 -3.62 0.68 -7.34
N LYS A 94 -2.58 0.98 -6.53
CA LYS A 94 -2.65 1.96 -5.43
C LYS A 94 -2.07 3.33 -5.76
N MET A 95 -1.51 3.53 -6.96
CA MET A 95 -1.02 4.83 -7.44
C MET A 95 -1.33 4.97 -8.93
N VAL A 96 -2.55 5.37 -9.25
CA VAL A 96 -2.81 6.02 -10.53
C VAL A 96 -3.57 7.31 -10.25
N ASP A 97 -2.81 8.39 -10.07
CA ASP A 97 -3.30 9.72 -10.42
C ASP A 97 -3.68 9.68 -11.90
N ALA A 98 -4.96 9.91 -12.16
CA ALA A 98 -5.55 9.93 -13.49
C ALA A 98 -5.09 11.18 -14.27
N ALA A 99 -3.79 11.33 -14.55
CA ALA A 99 -3.29 12.45 -15.36
C ALA A 99 -1.86 12.22 -15.89
N THR A 100 -1.57 11.18 -16.67
CA THR A 100 -0.41 11.26 -17.57
C THR A 100 -0.53 10.35 -18.80
N LYS A 101 -0.73 11.01 -19.96
CA LYS A 101 -0.53 10.58 -21.36
C LYS A 101 -1.19 9.25 -21.80
N PRO A 102 -2.03 9.26 -22.86
CA PRO A 102 -2.44 8.02 -23.50
C PRO A 102 -1.22 7.40 -24.17
N SER A 103 -0.63 6.41 -23.51
CA SER A 103 0.30 5.50 -24.17
C SER A 103 -0.51 4.75 -25.22
N VAL A 104 -0.15 4.93 -26.50
CA VAL A 104 -0.69 4.19 -27.65
C VAL A 104 -0.14 2.75 -27.64
N ALA A 105 -0.14 2.11 -26.48
CA ALA A 105 0.17 0.70 -26.35
C ALA A 105 -1.14 -0.09 -26.55
N PRO A 106 -1.16 -1.14 -27.39
CA PRO A 106 -2.34 -1.98 -27.55
C PRO A 106 -2.76 -2.52 -26.17
N ALA A 107 -4.07 -2.48 -25.91
CA ALA A 107 -4.61 -3.00 -24.65
C ALA A 107 -4.35 -4.51 -24.60
N SER A 108 -3.56 -4.94 -23.62
CA SER A 108 -3.20 -6.34 -23.41
C SER A 108 -3.88 -6.88 -22.16
N THR A 109 -4.55 -8.02 -22.28
CA THR A 109 -5.14 -8.76 -21.15
C THR A 109 -4.34 -10.03 -20.91
N ILE A 110 -4.05 -10.31 -19.65
CA ILE A 110 -3.31 -11.50 -19.23
C ILE A 110 -4.13 -12.25 -18.20
N ASN A 111 -4.17 -13.58 -18.34
CA ASN A 111 -4.85 -14.45 -17.42
C ASN A 111 -4.12 -15.77 -17.20
N LEU A 112 -4.37 -16.42 -16.07
CA LEU A 112 -3.95 -17.80 -15.84
C LEU A 112 -5.08 -18.78 -16.15
N CYS A 113 -4.76 -19.85 -16.84
CA CYS A 113 -5.70 -20.91 -17.19
C CYS A 113 -5.20 -22.23 -16.64
N ALA A 114 -5.98 -22.85 -15.74
CA ALA A 114 -5.72 -24.21 -15.25
C ALA A 114 -6.66 -25.21 -15.94
N LYS A 115 -6.11 -26.22 -16.62
CA LYS A 115 -6.88 -27.36 -17.18
C LYS A 115 -6.24 -28.68 -16.77
N LYS A 116 -6.97 -29.48 -15.98
CA LYS A 116 -6.75 -30.91 -15.63
C LYS A 116 -5.36 -31.37 -15.11
N ALA A 117 -4.33 -30.53 -15.16
CA ALA A 117 -3.01 -30.63 -14.53
C ALA A 117 -2.04 -29.55 -15.09
N SER A 118 -2.36 -28.90 -16.21
CA SER A 118 -1.51 -27.87 -16.80
C SER A 118 -1.95 -26.47 -16.40
N LEU A 119 -0.97 -25.64 -16.08
CA LEU A 119 -1.12 -24.20 -15.90
C LEU A 119 -0.58 -23.52 -17.15
N ALA A 120 -1.32 -22.56 -17.70
CA ALA A 120 -0.87 -21.75 -18.82
C ALA A 120 -1.13 -20.27 -18.57
N LEU A 121 -0.22 -19.42 -19.03
CA LEU A 121 -0.46 -17.98 -19.14
C LEU A 121 -1.07 -17.68 -20.51
N ALA A 122 -2.27 -17.14 -20.53
CA ALA A 122 -2.94 -16.65 -21.72
C ALA A 122 -2.73 -15.13 -21.83
N LEU A 123 -2.33 -14.68 -23.01
CA LEU A 123 -2.13 -13.28 -23.36
C LEU A 123 -2.98 -12.95 -24.59
N GLU A 124 -3.78 -11.92 -24.48
CA GLU A 124 -4.53 -11.34 -25.60
C GLU A 124 -4.04 -9.92 -25.83
N ILE A 125 -3.78 -9.56 -27.09
CA ILE A 125 -3.30 -8.25 -27.50
C ILE A 125 -4.32 -7.66 -28.47
N LYS A 126 -5.06 -6.64 -28.03
CA LYS A 126 -6.03 -5.94 -28.88
C LYS A 126 -5.34 -4.86 -29.69
N MET A 127 -5.26 -5.06 -31.00
CA MET A 127 -4.71 -4.09 -31.95
C MET A 127 -5.79 -3.18 -32.54
N SER A 128 -7.00 -3.73 -32.73
CA SER A 128 -8.20 -3.00 -33.12
C SER A 128 -9.44 -3.71 -32.53
N PRO A 129 -10.66 -3.13 -32.61
CA PRO A 129 -11.87 -3.77 -32.11
C PRO A 129 -12.13 -5.17 -32.69
N GLU A 130 -11.69 -5.42 -33.92
CA GLU A 130 -11.90 -6.68 -34.65
C GLU A 130 -10.63 -7.55 -34.70
N TRP A 131 -9.48 -7.03 -34.24
CA TRP A 131 -8.19 -7.68 -34.40
C TRP A 131 -7.49 -7.88 -33.06
N THR A 132 -7.50 -9.13 -32.61
CA THR A 132 -6.85 -9.59 -31.38
C THR A 132 -5.87 -10.70 -31.71
N ALA A 133 -4.63 -10.56 -31.23
CA ALA A 133 -3.65 -11.63 -31.27
C ALA A 133 -3.65 -12.39 -29.94
N GLY A 134 -3.75 -13.71 -30.00
CA GLY A 134 -3.78 -14.59 -28.82
C GLY A 134 -2.49 -15.39 -28.70
N TYR A 135 -1.99 -15.52 -27.48
CA TYR A 135 -0.83 -16.34 -27.14
C TYR A 135 -1.09 -17.17 -25.89
N ARG A 136 -0.59 -18.40 -25.88
CA ARG A 136 -0.71 -19.34 -24.78
C ARG A 136 0.63 -19.97 -24.43
N PHE A 137 1.09 -19.68 -23.21
CA PHE A 137 2.36 -20.15 -22.68
C PHE A 137 2.09 -21.28 -21.67
N GLU A 138 2.15 -22.53 -22.14
CA GLU A 138 2.03 -23.71 -21.28
C GLU A 138 3.22 -23.78 -20.31
N MET A 139 2.93 -23.97 -19.02
CA MET A 139 3.93 -23.91 -17.97
C MET A 139 4.18 -25.27 -17.35
N THR A 140 5.46 -25.54 -17.11
CA THR A 140 5.91 -26.76 -16.45
C THR A 140 6.08 -26.49 -14.96
N SER A 141 5.53 -27.37 -14.12
CA SER A 141 5.75 -27.32 -12.68
C SER A 141 7.22 -27.53 -12.34
N ILE A 142 7.75 -26.73 -11.44
CA ILE A 142 9.08 -26.92 -10.87
C ILE A 142 8.91 -27.71 -9.56
N GLU A 143 9.75 -28.72 -9.35
CA GLU A 143 9.82 -29.39 -8.05
C GLU A 143 10.46 -28.45 -7.03
N VAL A 144 9.69 -28.07 -6.00
CA VAL A 144 10.13 -27.11 -4.98
C VAL A 144 10.50 -27.89 -3.73
N LYS A 145 11.75 -27.77 -3.26
CA LYS A 145 12.19 -28.40 -2.02
C LYS A 145 11.70 -27.61 -0.81
N VAL A 146 11.62 -28.26 0.35
CA VAL A 146 11.20 -27.61 1.61
C VAL A 146 12.06 -26.37 1.93
N VAL A 147 13.36 -26.42 1.64
CA VAL A 147 14.27 -25.28 1.83
C VAL A 147 13.85 -24.09 0.97
N ASP A 148 13.54 -24.31 -0.30
CA ASP A 148 13.09 -23.26 -1.24
C ASP A 148 11.75 -22.64 -0.78
N ILE A 149 10.85 -23.46 -0.22
CA ILE A 149 9.59 -22.97 0.37
C ILE A 149 9.87 -22.05 1.56
N LEU A 150 10.80 -22.43 2.44
CA LEU A 150 11.15 -21.64 3.62
C LEU A 150 11.79 -20.32 3.21
N GLU A 151 12.73 -20.32 2.26
CA GLU A 151 13.31 -19.10 1.71
C GLU A 151 12.25 -18.20 1.07
N ALA A 152 11.33 -18.78 0.30
CA ALA A 152 10.22 -18.03 -0.30
C ALA A 152 9.28 -17.42 0.74
N ARG A 153 9.10 -18.07 1.90
CA ARG A 153 8.33 -17.52 3.02
C ARG A 153 9.08 -16.43 3.76
N ILE A 154 10.39 -16.57 3.96
CA ILE A 154 11.23 -15.54 4.59
C ILE A 154 11.19 -14.26 3.75
N ARG A 155 11.38 -14.37 2.42
CA ARG A 155 11.28 -13.23 1.51
C ARG A 155 9.93 -12.53 1.59
N ASP A 156 8.84 -13.29 1.62
CA ASP A 156 7.49 -12.72 1.75
C ASP A 156 7.29 -12.01 3.10
N LEU A 157 7.85 -12.52 4.19
CA LEU A 157 7.82 -11.87 5.49
C LEU A 157 8.65 -10.59 5.51
N GLU A 158 9.81 -10.59 4.84
CA GLU A 158 10.66 -9.41 4.68
C GLU A 158 9.97 -8.33 3.84
N GLU A 159 9.32 -8.69 2.73
CA GLU A 159 8.49 -7.78 1.92
C GLU A 159 7.33 -7.19 2.74
N ALA A 160 6.60 -8.04 3.49
CA ALA A 160 5.50 -7.58 4.34
C ALA A 160 5.97 -6.65 5.48
N LYS A 161 7.24 -6.80 5.92
CA LYS A 161 7.86 -5.92 6.89
C LYS A 161 8.36 -4.61 6.25
N ALA A 162 8.81 -4.65 5.00
CA ALA A 162 9.30 -3.49 4.25
C ALA A 162 8.17 -2.56 3.77
N ALA A 163 6.94 -3.07 3.62
CA ALA A 163 5.78 -2.23 3.36
C ALA A 163 5.67 -1.13 4.44
N PRO A 164 5.51 0.15 4.07
CA PRO A 164 5.46 1.25 5.02
C PRO A 164 4.26 1.04 5.95
N ARG A 165 4.54 0.52 7.15
CA ARG A 165 3.55 0.47 8.21
C ARG A 165 3.23 1.92 8.55
N MET A 166 2.01 2.37 8.25
CA MET A 166 1.49 3.60 8.84
C MET A 166 1.67 3.46 10.34
N GLY A 167 2.62 4.22 10.88
CA GLY A 167 2.78 4.31 12.30
C GLY A 167 1.59 5.10 12.81
N PHE A 168 0.81 4.53 13.73
CA PHE A 168 -0.20 5.28 14.45
C PHE A 168 0.01 5.12 15.95
N CYS A 169 -0.41 6.12 16.70
CA CYS A 169 -0.44 6.09 18.15
C CYS A 169 -1.75 6.74 18.60
N THR A 170 -2.47 6.03 19.48
CA THR A 170 -3.67 6.57 20.12
C THR A 170 -3.39 6.78 21.60
N LEU A 171 -3.53 8.04 22.00
CA LEU A 171 -3.40 8.52 23.37
C LEU A 171 -4.81 8.70 23.93
N THR A 172 -5.04 8.22 25.15
CA THR A 172 -6.32 8.40 25.84
C THR A 172 -6.14 9.50 26.88
N THR A 173 -7.13 10.41 26.98
CA THR A 173 -7.07 11.46 27.99
C THR A 173 -7.32 10.90 29.38
N THR A 174 -6.60 11.38 30.38
CA THR A 174 -7.15 11.37 31.76
C THR A 174 -8.14 12.53 31.85
N ALA A 175 -9.23 12.39 32.60
CA ALA A 175 -10.31 13.38 32.64
C ALA A 175 -9.77 14.82 32.77
N CYS A 176 -10.05 15.64 31.75
CA CYS A 176 -9.59 17.01 31.71
C CYS A 176 -10.66 17.90 32.37
N TYR A 177 -10.28 18.60 33.43
CA TYR A 177 -11.12 19.60 34.08
C TYR A 177 -10.59 20.99 33.72
N ALA A 178 -11.45 21.85 33.18
CA ALA A 178 -11.07 23.22 32.83
C ALA A 178 -12.12 24.21 33.32
N THR A 179 -11.64 25.39 33.72
CA THR A 179 -12.43 26.48 34.31
C THR A 179 -12.11 27.78 33.60
N ASN A 180 -12.81 28.03 32.48
CA ASN A 180 -12.68 29.24 31.63
C ASN A 180 -11.25 29.58 31.17
N THR A 181 -10.32 28.64 31.29
CA THR A 181 -8.90 28.79 30.98
C THR A 181 -8.48 27.67 30.05
N PHE A 182 -7.45 27.92 29.25
CA PHE A 182 -6.86 26.91 28.37
C PHE A 182 -6.06 25.91 29.21
N THR A 183 -6.68 24.79 29.56
CA THR A 183 -6.04 23.71 30.31
C THR A 183 -5.49 22.66 29.34
N PRO A 184 -4.19 22.31 29.40
CA PRO A 184 -3.64 21.19 28.66
C PRO A 184 -4.31 19.87 29.05
N CYS A 185 -4.72 19.08 28.06
CA CYS A 185 -5.19 17.72 28.29
C CYS A 185 -4.03 16.83 28.75
N THR A 186 -4.31 15.95 29.71
CA THR A 186 -3.34 14.94 30.17
C THR A 186 -3.59 13.61 29.47
N TRP A 187 -2.51 12.90 29.15
CA TRP A 187 -2.51 11.71 28.30
C TRP A 187 -1.90 10.54 29.03
N THR A 188 -2.54 9.38 28.90
CA THR A 188 -1.92 8.09 29.17
C THR A 188 -1.64 7.41 27.83
N ALA A 189 -0.37 7.10 27.59
CA ALA A 189 0.01 6.34 26.41
C ALA A 189 -0.47 4.89 26.58
N SER A 190 -1.32 4.43 25.66
CA SER A 190 -1.80 3.04 25.67
C SER A 190 -0.74 2.04 25.20
N THR A 191 0.28 2.50 24.47
CA THR A 191 1.28 1.67 23.81
C THR A 191 2.63 2.39 23.70
N ALA A 192 3.73 1.64 23.83
CA ALA A 192 5.06 2.13 23.51
C ALA A 192 5.13 2.46 22.01
N SER A 193 5.32 3.73 21.67
CA SER A 193 5.40 4.22 20.28
C SER A 193 6.81 4.63 19.93
N THR A 194 7.28 4.24 18.75
CA THR A 194 8.55 4.74 18.16
C THR A 194 8.36 6.09 17.45
N LEU A 195 7.11 6.56 17.32
CA LEU A 195 6.77 7.80 16.64
C LEU A 195 6.75 9.00 17.59
N LEU A 196 6.31 8.78 18.82
CA LEU A 196 5.97 9.84 19.76
C LEU A 196 6.40 9.48 21.18
N ARG A 197 6.73 10.50 21.97
CA ARG A 197 6.98 10.38 23.41
C ARG A 197 6.08 11.35 24.16
N VAL A 198 5.36 10.86 25.16
CA VAL A 198 4.59 11.72 26.07
C VAL A 198 5.51 12.22 27.18
N GLU A 199 5.63 13.54 27.33
CA GLU A 199 6.42 14.21 28.34
C GLU A 199 5.49 14.93 29.34
N LYS A 200 5.73 14.71 30.64
CA LYS A 200 4.95 15.32 31.74
C LYS A 200 3.44 15.16 31.57
N ASN A 201 3.02 14.05 30.96
CA ASN A 201 1.63 13.69 30.63
C ASN A 201 0.86 14.69 29.75
N THR A 202 1.44 15.78 29.27
CA THR A 202 0.69 16.86 28.60
C THR A 202 1.24 17.19 27.22
N ASN A 203 2.56 17.11 27.06
CA ASN A 203 3.25 17.39 25.82
C ASN A 203 3.57 16.10 25.10
N ILE A 204 3.28 16.07 23.81
CA ILE A 204 3.57 14.94 22.94
C ILE A 204 4.70 15.37 22.01
N ILE A 205 5.85 14.72 22.14
CA ILE A 205 7.05 15.03 21.35
C ILE A 205 7.13 14.07 20.16
N VAL A 206 7.26 14.63 18.98
CA VAL A 206 7.46 13.89 17.73
C VAL A 206 8.89 13.35 17.67
N LEU A 207 9.06 12.06 17.42
CA LEU A 207 10.38 11.40 17.36
C LEU A 207 10.89 11.22 15.93
N GLN A 208 10.02 11.31 14.92
CA GLN A 208 10.35 11.14 13.52
C GLN A 208 9.79 12.30 12.71
N PRO A 209 10.55 12.91 11.78
CA PRO A 209 9.97 13.93 10.92
C PRO A 209 9.00 13.29 9.91
N GLY A 210 8.01 14.05 9.46
CA GLY A 210 7.09 13.59 8.41
C GLY A 210 5.77 14.34 8.36
N LEU A 211 4.90 13.89 7.45
CA LEU A 211 3.53 14.35 7.32
C LEU A 211 2.63 13.56 8.27
N TYR A 212 2.00 14.26 9.21
CA TYR A 212 1.14 13.66 10.23
C TYR A 212 -0.32 14.05 10.06
N HIS A 213 -1.22 13.10 10.30
CA HIS A 213 -2.64 13.32 10.53
C HIS A 213 -2.94 13.20 12.02
N VAL A 214 -3.38 14.30 12.62
CA VAL A 214 -3.76 14.41 14.03
C VAL A 214 -5.28 14.49 14.11
N HIS A 215 -5.89 13.53 14.79
CA HIS A 215 -7.32 13.49 15.06
C HIS A 215 -7.56 13.46 16.57
N CYS A 216 -8.24 14.47 17.08
CA CYS A 216 -8.67 14.54 18.47
C CYS A 216 -10.18 14.39 18.53
N ASN A 217 -10.65 13.53 19.42
CA ASN A 217 -12.06 13.29 19.68
C ASN A 217 -12.28 13.38 21.19
N LEU A 218 -13.04 14.38 21.64
CA LEU A 218 -13.37 14.56 23.05
C LEU A 218 -14.88 14.55 23.26
N THR A 219 -15.32 13.75 24.23
CA THR A 219 -16.66 13.78 24.79
C THR A 219 -16.68 14.73 25.99
N LEU A 220 -17.58 15.70 25.95
CA LEU A 220 -17.73 16.77 26.92
C LEU A 220 -18.99 16.54 27.74
N ALA A 221 -18.82 16.41 29.05
CA ALA A 221 -19.92 16.19 29.97
C ALA A 221 -20.40 17.52 30.56
N SER A 222 -21.66 17.85 30.27
CA SER A 222 -22.41 18.91 30.93
C SER A 222 -21.89 20.35 30.74
N VAL A 223 -21.42 20.68 29.53
CA VAL A 223 -20.82 21.99 29.22
C VAL A 223 -21.73 22.80 28.27
N PRO A 224 -21.94 24.12 28.49
CA PRO A 224 -22.71 24.97 27.55
C PRO A 224 -21.87 25.44 26.36
N SER A 225 -20.57 25.66 26.54
CA SER A 225 -19.63 26.06 25.50
C SER A 225 -18.25 25.52 25.77
N ALA A 226 -17.57 25.04 24.74
CA ALA A 226 -16.20 24.57 24.84
C ALA A 226 -15.41 24.88 23.56
N SER A 227 -14.11 25.02 23.72
CA SER A 227 -13.15 25.05 22.63
C SER A 227 -12.00 24.10 22.88
N LEU A 228 -11.52 23.49 21.80
CA LEU A 228 -10.39 22.60 21.74
C LEU A 228 -9.37 23.19 20.80
N THR A 229 -8.16 23.43 21.28
CA THR A 229 -7.07 24.01 20.48
C THR A 229 -5.89 23.07 20.47
N LEU A 230 -5.52 22.61 19.28
CA LEU A 230 -4.25 21.94 19.03
C LEU A 230 -3.16 23.00 18.88
N ARG A 231 -2.13 22.91 19.71
CA ARG A 231 -0.93 23.74 19.64
C ARG A 231 0.25 22.90 19.15
N ILE A 232 1.03 23.49 18.25
CA ILE A 232 2.27 22.92 17.71
C ILE A 232 3.38 23.90 18.06
N ASN A 233 4.41 23.47 18.80
CA ASN A 233 5.50 24.33 19.26
C ASN A 233 4.98 25.61 19.93
N ASP A 234 4.00 25.43 20.82
CA ASP A 234 3.28 26.50 21.52
C ASP A 234 2.45 27.47 20.65
N ALA A 235 2.45 27.33 19.32
CA ALA A 235 1.58 28.11 18.43
C ALA A 235 0.22 27.40 18.23
N ALA A 236 -0.88 28.15 18.25
CA ALA A 236 -2.20 27.59 17.96
C ALA A 236 -2.28 27.19 16.48
N ALA A 237 -2.39 25.89 16.20
CA ALA A 237 -2.44 25.36 14.84
C ALA A 237 -3.87 25.17 14.35
N LYS A 238 -4.76 24.68 15.23
CA LYS A 238 -6.18 24.48 14.90
C LYS A 238 -7.04 24.62 16.14
N THR A 239 -8.21 25.22 15.99
CA THR A 239 -9.24 25.29 17.03
C THR A 239 -10.55 24.74 16.50
N SER A 240 -11.24 23.98 17.34
CA SER A 240 -12.62 23.52 17.15
C SER A 240 -13.42 24.00 18.36
N SER A 241 -14.64 24.48 18.17
CA SER A 241 -15.43 25.03 19.27
C SER A 241 -16.92 24.84 19.03
N TYR A 242 -17.68 24.77 20.13
CA TYR A 242 -19.12 24.93 20.07
C TYR A 242 -19.60 25.88 21.15
N SER A 243 -20.74 26.50 20.88
CA SER A 243 -21.51 27.30 21.82
C SER A 243 -22.97 26.85 21.76
N GLY A 244 -23.51 26.39 22.88
CA GLY A 244 -24.90 25.99 23.04
C GLY A 244 -25.60 26.81 24.11
N HIS A 245 -26.94 26.71 24.15
CA HIS A 245 -27.75 27.38 25.16
C HIS A 245 -27.65 26.65 26.51
N ALA A 246 -27.57 27.40 27.62
CA ALA A 246 -27.35 26.85 28.96
C ALA A 246 -28.45 25.88 29.45
N SER A 247 -29.61 25.87 28.80
CA SER A 247 -30.77 25.04 29.13
C SER A 247 -30.69 23.59 28.63
N TYR A 248 -29.70 23.24 27.80
CA TYR A 248 -29.55 21.89 27.22
C TYR A 248 -28.19 21.29 27.57
N ILE A 249 -27.99 21.00 28.87
CA ILE A 249 -26.83 20.29 29.38
C ILE A 249 -26.90 18.83 28.89
N THR A 250 -26.25 18.54 27.76
CA THR A 250 -26.17 17.22 27.15
C THR A 250 -24.71 16.86 26.93
N SER A 251 -24.40 15.56 26.87
CA SER A 251 -23.09 15.11 26.39
C SER A 251 -22.89 15.59 24.95
N LYS A 252 -21.79 16.29 24.68
CA LYS A 252 -21.43 16.75 23.34
C LYS A 252 -20.09 16.16 22.93
N GLN A 253 -19.95 15.85 21.64
CA GLN A 253 -18.70 15.42 21.07
C GLN A 253 -18.05 16.60 20.33
N LEU A 254 -16.75 16.78 20.53
CA LEU A 254 -15.96 17.80 19.85
C LEU A 254 -14.78 17.12 19.16
N ASP A 255 -14.76 17.27 17.83
CA ASP A 255 -13.74 16.69 16.97
C ASP A 255 -12.82 17.79 16.42
N LEU A 256 -11.54 17.46 16.32
CA LEU A 256 -10.51 18.29 15.70
C LEU A 256 -9.61 17.42 14.82
N VAL A 257 -9.56 17.75 13.53
CA VAL A 257 -8.69 17.09 12.56
C VAL A 257 -7.70 18.10 12.00
N HIS A 258 -6.42 17.72 11.95
CA HIS A 258 -5.36 18.55 11.40
C HIS A 258 -4.30 17.69 10.71
N VAL A 259 -3.90 18.08 9.51
CA VAL A 259 -2.82 17.44 8.75
C VAL A 259 -1.70 18.45 8.59
N THR A 260 -0.49 18.09 8.99
CA THR A 260 0.67 18.99 8.94
C THR A 260 1.98 18.23 8.91
N TYR A 261 3.01 18.85 8.36
CA TYR A 261 4.38 18.38 8.50
C TYR A 261 4.87 18.71 9.91
N LEU A 262 5.53 17.74 10.54
CA LEU A 262 6.14 17.90 11.87
C LEU A 262 7.59 17.43 11.80
N ASP A 263 8.50 18.24 12.33
CA ASP A 263 9.90 17.86 12.50
C ASP A 263 10.08 16.96 13.72
N ALA A 264 11.16 16.18 13.73
CA ALA A 264 11.58 15.51 14.96
C ALA A 264 11.89 16.55 16.04
N GLY A 265 11.31 16.37 17.22
CA GLY A 265 11.35 17.31 18.33
C GLY A 265 10.17 18.27 18.41
N ALA A 266 9.30 18.32 17.40
CA ALA A 266 8.08 19.14 17.46
C ALA A 266 7.20 18.72 18.65
N SER A 267 6.68 19.71 19.37
CA SER A 267 5.79 19.50 20.51
C SER A 267 4.33 19.71 20.12
N LEU A 268 3.48 18.77 20.50
CA LEU A 268 2.03 18.85 20.33
C LEU A 268 1.38 18.93 21.72
N THR A 269 0.50 19.91 21.89
CA THR A 269 -0.28 20.08 23.11
C THR A 269 -1.72 20.36 22.73
N LEU A 270 -2.65 19.60 23.29
CA LEU A 270 -4.07 19.87 23.14
C LEU A 270 -4.56 20.63 24.36
N CYS A 271 -5.20 21.77 24.15
CA CYS A 271 -5.76 22.58 25.22
C CYS A 271 -7.28 22.61 25.09
N ALA A 272 -7.98 22.27 26.18
CA ALA A 272 -9.41 22.45 26.29
C ALA A 272 -9.72 23.72 27.10
N SER A 273 -10.70 24.49 26.66
CA SER A 273 -11.26 25.60 27.43
C SER A 273 -12.78 25.44 27.48
N MET A 274 -13.32 25.36 28.69
CA MET A 274 -14.75 25.15 28.97
C MET A 274 -15.13 25.84 30.28
N ASN A 275 -16.40 26.22 30.41
CA ASN A 275 -16.84 27.03 31.55
C ASN A 275 -16.86 26.25 32.86
N GLN A 276 -17.40 25.03 32.84
CA GLN A 276 -17.41 24.10 33.96
C GLN A 276 -17.79 22.71 33.44
N GLY A 277 -16.92 21.72 33.60
CA GLY A 277 -17.21 20.34 33.21
C GLY A 277 -15.96 19.49 33.08
N SER A 278 -16.13 18.32 32.47
CA SER A 278 -15.03 17.40 32.18
C SER A 278 -15.04 16.97 30.72
N ALA A 279 -13.85 16.74 30.19
CA ALA A 279 -13.63 16.19 28.85
C ALA A 279 -12.90 14.85 28.97
N ASN A 280 -13.39 13.84 28.26
CA ASN A 280 -12.74 12.54 28.10
C ASN A 280 -12.70 12.18 26.63
N GLY A 281 -11.62 11.58 26.17
CA GLY A 281 -11.54 11.08 24.81
C GLY A 281 -10.15 10.64 24.42
N SER A 282 -9.80 10.84 23.15
CA SER A 282 -8.53 10.37 22.59
C SER A 282 -7.95 11.32 21.56
N MET A 283 -6.64 11.23 21.39
CA MET A 283 -5.90 11.80 20.27
C MET A 283 -5.23 10.65 19.52
N THR A 284 -5.54 10.52 18.23
CA THR A 284 -4.89 9.59 17.32
C THR A 284 -3.99 10.36 16.37
N ILE A 285 -2.71 9.99 16.33
CA ILE A 285 -1.71 10.58 15.45
C ILE A 285 -1.22 9.49 14.49
N ILE A 286 -1.25 9.77 13.19
CA ILE A 286 -0.89 8.84 12.13
C ILE A 286 0.21 9.49 11.28
N LEU A 287 1.33 8.79 11.11
CA LEU A 287 2.38 9.16 10.17
C LEU A 287 1.96 8.70 8.76
N LEU A 288 1.67 9.66 7.89
CA LEU A 288 1.21 9.42 6.52
C LEU A 288 2.38 9.25 5.56
N ASP A 289 3.40 10.09 5.69
CA ASP A 289 4.59 10.07 4.86
C ASP A 289 5.81 10.50 5.70
N ARG A 290 6.96 9.88 5.46
CA ARG A 290 8.20 10.19 6.20
C ARG A 290 8.92 11.42 5.67
N GLY A 291 8.55 11.94 4.51
CA GLY A 291 9.37 12.90 3.79
C GLY A 291 10.68 12.23 3.37
N THR A 292 11.10 12.44 2.13
CA THR A 292 12.42 12.00 1.69
C THR A 292 13.47 12.87 2.40
N ALA A 293 14.29 12.26 3.24
CA ALA A 293 15.53 12.86 3.73
C ALA A 293 16.51 13.12 2.57
#